data_AF-A0A1B1U6C2-F1
#
_entry.id   AF-A0A1B1U6C2-F1
#
_cell.length_a   1.000
_cell.length_b   1.000
_cell.length_c   1.000
_cell.angle_alpha   90.00
_cell.angle_beta   90.00
_cell.angle_gamma   90.00
#
_symmetry.space_group_name_H-M   'P 1'
#
loop_
_entity.id
_entity.type
_entity.pdbx_description
1 polymer ?
#
loop_
_entity_poly.entity_id
_entity_poly.type
_entity_poly.pdbx_seq_one_letter_code
_entity_poly.pdbx_strand_id
1 'polypeptide(L)' 'MPKNKNKTLAQKMRDKGIVLSVWAQAKGMSQKDIRLLWQISQGLVKGARGRAKELKEALEKDGIKVG' A
#
# COMPACT_ATOMS: atom_id res chain seq x y z
N MET A 1 1.59 7.87 26.60
CA MET A 1 1.29 7.15 25.35
C MET A 1 2.27 7.64 24.28
N PRO A 2 3.10 6.79 23.64
CA PRO A 2 4.09 7.32 22.71
C PRO A 2 3.41 7.93 21.48
N LYS A 3 3.91 9.12 21.12
CA LYS A 3 3.43 10.11 20.15
C LYS A 3 3.45 9.59 18.70
N ASN A 4 2.39 9.88 17.94
CA ASN A 4 2.24 9.80 16.47
C ASN A 4 2.97 8.65 15.74
N LYS A 5 2.35 7.47 15.67
CA LYS A 5 2.71 6.48 14.65
C LYS A 5 1.98 6.86 13.35
N ASN A 6 2.71 7.33 12.34
CA ASN A 6 2.15 7.44 10.98
C ASN A 6 1.48 6.11 10.62
N LYS A 7 0.17 6.12 10.40
CA LYS A 7 -0.58 4.90 10.05
C LYS A 7 0.03 4.28 8.80
N THR A 8 0.28 2.98 8.83
CA THR A 8 0.77 2.23 7.67
C THR A 8 -0.24 2.30 6.53
N LEU A 9 0.19 2.10 5.28
CA LEU A 9 -0.73 2.08 4.13
C LEU A 9 -1.89 1.09 4.35
N ALA A 10 -1.59 -0.12 4.82
CA ALA A 10 -2.59 -1.12 5.12
C ALA A 10 -3.57 -0.67 6.21
N GLN A 11 -3.10 0.05 7.24
CA GLN A 11 -3.98 0.66 8.25
C GLN A 11 -4.86 1.76 7.64
N LYS A 12 -4.30 2.64 6.80
CA LYS A 12 -5.07 3.68 6.11
C LYS A 12 -6.14 3.10 5.18
N MET A 13 -5.82 2.01 4.48
CA MET A 13 -6.79 1.28 3.65
C MET A 13 -7.87 0.65 4.51
N ARG A 14 -7.48 0.03 5.63
CA ARG A 14 -8.42 -0.61 6.56
C ARG A 14 -9.38 0.39 7.20
N ASP A 15 -8.92 1.60 7.51
CA ASP A 15 -9.78 2.70 8.00
C ASP A 15 -10.84 3.09 6.96
N LYS A 16 -10.56 2.90 5.67
CA LYS A 16 -11.51 3.07 4.56
C LYS A 16 -12.33 1.81 4.26
N GLY A 17 -12.21 0.75 5.07
CA GLY A 17 -12.87 -0.54 4.84
C GLY A 17 -12.23 -1.40 3.76
N ILE A 18 -11.03 -1.06 3.27
CA ILE A 18 -10.36 -1.75 2.18
C ILE A 18 -9.20 -2.59 2.73
N VAL A 19 -9.18 -3.89 2.41
CA VAL A 19 -8.04 -4.76 2.74
C VAL A 19 -7.04 -4.75 1.58
N LEU A 20 -5.77 -4.47 1.87
CA LEU A 20 -4.70 -4.33 0.86
C LEU A 20 -4.54 -5.56 -0.04
N SER A 21 -4.62 -6.78 0.51
CA SER A 21 -4.58 -8.01 -0.29
C SER A 21 -5.79 -8.16 -1.22
N VAL A 22 -6.99 -7.88 -0.72
CA VAL A 22 -8.24 -7.97 -1.50
C VAL A 22 -8.25 -6.94 -2.63
N TRP A 23 -7.83 -5.70 -2.34
CA TRP A 23 -7.69 -4.66 -3.34
C TRP A 23 -6.70 -5.05 -4.44
N ALA A 24 -5.54 -5.57 -4.06
CA ALA A 24 -4.53 -6.01 -5.02
C ALA A 24 -5.02 -7.20 -5.86
N GLN A 25 -5.71 -8.17 -5.25
CA GLN A 25 -6.33 -9.28 -5.98
C GLN A 25 -7.41 -8.80 -6.95
N ALA A 26 -8.24 -7.84 -6.55
CA ALA A 26 -9.28 -7.26 -7.41
C ALA A 26 -8.70 -6.52 -8.63
N LYS A 27 -7.47 -5.99 -8.52
CA LYS A 27 -6.71 -5.38 -9.62
C LYS A 27 -5.95 -6.40 -10.48
N GLY A 28 -6.06 -7.71 -10.18
CA GLY A 28 -5.34 -8.77 -10.90
C GLY A 28 -3.84 -8.82 -10.60
N MET A 29 -3.41 -8.28 -9.45
CA MET A 29 -2.00 -8.26 -9.08
C MET A 29 -1.50 -9.62 -8.61
N SER A 30 -0.22 -9.89 -8.87
CA SER A 30 0.41 -11.15 -8.45
C SER A 30 0.69 -11.18 -6.95
N GLN A 31 0.94 -12.37 -6.40
CA GLN A 31 1.36 -12.51 -5.00
C GLN A 31 2.67 -11.78 -4.69
N LYS A 32 3.57 -11.64 -5.68
CA LYS A 32 4.80 -10.85 -5.55
C LYS A 32 4.48 -9.37 -5.38
N ASP A 33 3.52 -8.86 -6.14
CA ASP A 33 3.06 -7.47 -6.04
C ASP A 33 2.37 -7.20 -4.70
N ILE A 34 1.55 -8.14 -4.22
CA ILE A 34 0.93 -8.06 -2.88
C ILE A 34 2.00 -7.98 -1.79
N ARG A 35 3.05 -8.79 -1.89
CA ARG A 35 4.17 -8.76 -0.94
C ARG A 35 4.91 -7.42 -1.00
N LEU A 36 5.09 -6.87 -2.19
CA LEU A 36 5.75 -5.57 -2.39
C LEU A 36 4.91 -4.43 -1.81
N LEU A 37 3.59 -4.46 -1.99
CA LEU A 37 2.65 -3.52 -1.35
C LEU A 37 2.70 -3.60 0.17
N TRP A 38 2.84 -4.80 0.74
CA TRP A 38 3.07 -4.98 2.18
C TRP A 38 4.38 -4.34 2.65
N GLN A 39 5.47 -4.49 1.88
CA GLN A 39 6.75 -3.84 2.17
C GLN A 39 6.65 -2.32 2.07
N ILE A 40 5.90 -1.80 1.08
CA ILE A 40 5.60 -0.37 0.97
C ILE A 40 4.80 0.10 2.19
N SER A 41 3.78 -0.67 2.58
CA SER A 41 2.96 -0.37 3.76
C SER A 41 3.76 -0.28 5.05
N GLN A 42 4.77 -1.14 5.22
CA GLN A 42 5.66 -1.15 6.37
C GLN A 42 6.78 -0.10 6.29
N GLY A 43 6.88 0.65 5.19
CA GLY A 43 7.95 1.64 4.96
C GLY A 43 9.30 1.03 4.60
N LEU A 44 9.38 -0.29 4.37
CA LEU A 44 10.60 -0.98 3.93
C LEU A 44 10.99 -0.59 2.49
N VAL A 45 9.99 -0.28 1.67
CA VAL A 45 10.16 0.14 0.28
C VAL A 45 9.42 1.45 0.04
N LYS A 46 10.12 2.50 -0.40
CA LYS A 46 9.51 3.81 -0.63
C LYS A 46 8.60 3.89 -1.87
N GLY A 47 8.71 2.93 -2.78
CA GLY A 47 7.99 2.97 -4.07
C GLY A 47 8.52 4.01 -5.04
N ALA A 48 9.83 4.31 -5.02
CA ALA A 48 10.41 5.36 -5.85
C ALA A 48 10.76 4.93 -7.30
N ARG A 49 10.91 3.62 -7.56
CA ARG A 49 11.37 3.08 -8.85
C ARG A 49 10.85 1.68 -9.13
N GLY A 50 10.81 1.32 -10.42
CA GLY A 50 10.38 0.00 -10.91
C GLY A 50 8.95 -0.35 -10.52
N ARG A 51 8.70 -1.65 -10.31
CA ARG A 51 7.37 -2.18 -9.97
C ARG A 51 6.73 -1.52 -8.74
N ALA A 52 7.55 -1.16 -7.75
CA ALA A 52 7.06 -0.51 -6.53
C ALA A 52 6.51 0.91 -6.80
N LYS A 53 7.01 1.61 -7.83
CA LYS A 53 6.48 2.90 -8.26
C LYS A 53 5.11 2.74 -8.91
N GLU A 54 4.99 1.79 -9.84
CA GLU A 54 3.71 1.51 -10.52
C GLU A 54 2.60 1.16 -9.52
N LEU A 55 2.93 0.36 -8.50
CA LEU A 55 1.99 -0.02 -7.44
C LEU A 55 1.58 1.18 -6.58
N LYS A 56 2.51 2.10 -6.29
CA LYS A 56 2.23 3.35 -5.58
C LYS A 56 1.31 4.25 -6.40
N GLU A 57 1.60 4.42 -7.70
CA GLU A 57 0.78 5.21 -8.61
C GLU A 57 -0.64 4.62 -8.75
N ALA A 58 -0.77 3.28 -8.76
CA ALA A 58 -2.07 2.62 -8.78
C ALA A 58 -2.90 2.89 -7.51
N LEU A 59 -2.26 2.90 -6.34
CA LEU A 59 -2.91 3.27 -5.07
C LEU A 59 -3.35 4.74 -5.08
N GLU A 60 -2.51 5.64 -5.58
CA GLU A 60 -2.80 7.06 -5.65
C GLU A 60 -3.96 7.35 -6.62
N LYS A 61 -4.04 6.63 -7.75
CA LYS A 61 -5.19 6.69 -8.68
C LYS A 61 -6.51 6.31 -8.02
N ASP A 62 -6.49 5.34 -7.10
CA ASP A 62 -7.66 4.93 -6.32
C ASP A 62 -7.90 5.82 -5.08
N GLY A 63 -7.21 6.96 -4.96
CA GLY A 63 -7.38 7.92 -3.88
C GLY A 63 -6.77 7.47 -2.54
N ILE A 64 -5.82 6.53 -2.57
CA ILE A 64 -5.12 6.01 -1.41
C ILE A 64 -3.71 6.62 -1.38
N LYS A 65 -3.52 7.68 -0.59
CA LYS A 65 -2.22 8.33 -0.42
C LYS A 65 -1.27 7.50 0.43
N VAL A 66 -0.19 7.02 -0.19
CA VAL A 66 0.97 6.46 0.51
C VAL A 66 1.80 7.64 1.05
N GLY A 67 1.97 7.70 2.38
CA GLY A 67 2.70 8.77 3.05
C GLY A 67 4.21 8.65 2.86
#